data_AF-A0A8R1W7U6-F1
#
_entry.id   AF-A0A8R1W7U6-F1
#
_cell.length_a   1.000
_cell.length_b   1.000
_cell.length_c   1.000
_cell.angle_alpha   90.00
_cell.angle_beta   90.00
_cell.angle_gamma   90.00
#
_symmetry.space_group_name_H-M   'P 1'
#
loop_
_entity.id
_entity.type
_entity.pdbx_description
1 polymer ?
#
loop_
_entity_poly.entity_id
_entity_poly.type
_entity_poly.pdbx_seq_one_letter_code
_entity_poly.pdbx_strand_id
1 'polypeptide(L)'
;MERPNIPPDSKERTFLGTANYVFTVVFALEMFVKVVAAGMFYGTEPYFKSGWNIMDGLLVVVSIIDLLMSLISESSPKIFGILRVFRLLRSLRPLRVINRAPGLKLVVQTLLSSLRPIGNIVLICCTFFIIFGILGVQVSTLLLLLLLL
;
A
#
# COMPACT_ATOMS: atom_id res chain seq x y z
N MET A 1 16.01 1.65 -16.64
CA MET A 1 16.64 2.85 -17.24
C MET A 1 15.70 3.38 -18.31
N GLU A 2 14.69 4.15 -17.90
CA GLU A 2 13.79 4.85 -18.84
C GLU A 2 14.59 5.96 -19.52
N ARG A 3 14.88 5.79 -20.81
CA ARG A 3 15.45 6.85 -21.64
C ARG A 3 14.29 7.76 -22.11
N PRO A 4 14.38 9.09 -21.92
CA PRO A 4 13.29 10.03 -22.16
C PRO A 4 13.11 10.46 -23.63
N ASN A 5 13.69 9.74 -24.60
CA ASN A 5 13.57 10.09 -26.02
C ASN A 5 13.35 8.82 -26.86
N ILE A 6 12.09 8.38 -26.93
CA ILE A 6 11.65 7.35 -27.87
C ILE A 6 10.47 7.96 -28.64
N PRO A 7 10.51 8.02 -29.98
CA PRO A 7 9.45 8.62 -30.79
C PRO A 7 8.09 7.93 -30.53
N PRO A 8 6.97 8.64 -30.74
CA PRO A 8 5.62 8.18 -30.38
C PRO A 8 5.17 6.89 -31.10
N ASP A 9 5.94 6.40 -32.09
CA ASP A 9 5.60 5.29 -32.98
C ASP A 9 6.59 4.09 -32.91
N SER A 10 7.30 3.92 -31.78
CA SER A 10 8.22 2.78 -31.61
C SER A 10 7.49 1.51 -31.17
N LYS A 11 7.70 0.43 -31.93
CA LYS A 11 7.23 -0.94 -31.64
C LYS A 11 7.58 -1.41 -30.22
N GLU A 12 8.62 -0.86 -29.60
CA GLU A 12 9.06 -1.22 -28.25
C GLU A 12 8.05 -0.83 -27.17
N ARG A 13 7.41 0.35 -27.28
CA ARG A 13 6.41 0.80 -26.29
C ARG A 13 5.12 -0.01 -26.39
N THR A 14 4.71 -0.34 -27.62
CA THR A 14 3.56 -1.21 -27.91
C THR A 14 3.82 -2.65 -27.49
N PHE A 15 5.04 -3.17 -27.69
CA PHE A 15 5.43 -4.49 -27.24
C PHE A 15 5.48 -4.59 -25.71
N LEU A 16 6.06 -3.59 -25.03
CA LEU A 16 6.07 -3.51 -23.56
C LEU A 16 4.67 -3.35 -22.97
N GLY A 17 3.78 -2.62 -23.64
CA GLY A 17 2.37 -2.47 -23.27
C GLY A 17 1.59 -3.77 -23.44
N THR A 18 1.74 -4.43 -24.59
CA THR A 18 1.08 -5.71 -24.90
C THR A 18 1.57 -6.82 -23.98
N ALA A 19 2.88 -6.89 -23.72
CA ALA A 19 3.46 -7.85 -22.79
C ALA A 19 2.94 -7.63 -21.36
N ASN A 20 2.90 -6.38 -20.87
CA ASN A 20 2.30 -6.08 -19.57
C ASN A 20 0.82 -6.47 -19.52
N TYR A 21 0.07 -6.24 -20.59
CA TYR A 21 -1.34 -6.59 -20.66
C TYR A 21 -1.57 -8.11 -20.59
N VAL A 22 -0.85 -8.88 -21.40
CA VAL A 22 -0.93 -10.35 -21.41
C VAL A 22 -0.49 -10.93 -20.06
N PHE A 23 0.62 -10.46 -19.48
CA PHE A 23 1.04 -10.89 -18.16
C PHE A 23 0.02 -10.52 -17.08
N THR A 24 -0.60 -9.34 -17.15
CA THR A 24 -1.62 -8.92 -16.18
C THR A 24 -2.86 -9.79 -16.28
N VAL A 25 -3.34 -10.10 -17.49
CA VAL A 25 -4.53 -10.95 -17.71
C VAL A 25 -4.28 -12.38 -17.26
N VAL A 26 -3.12 -12.97 -17.61
CA VAL A 26 -2.74 -14.33 -17.17
C VAL A 26 -2.61 -14.39 -15.64
N PHE A 27 -1.96 -13.41 -15.02
CA PHE A 27 -1.86 -13.36 -13.56
C PHE A 27 -3.19 -13.06 -12.87
N ALA A 28 -4.08 -12.27 -13.49
CA ALA A 28 -5.42 -12.01 -12.97
C ALA A 28 -6.28 -13.26 -13.02
N LEU A 29 -6.23 -14.03 -14.12
CA LEU A 29 -6.89 -15.33 -14.25
C LEU A 29 -6.34 -16.36 -13.26
N GLU A 30 -5.02 -16.50 -13.15
CA GLU A 30 -4.38 -17.42 -12.17
C GLU A 30 -4.82 -17.09 -10.73
N MET A 31 -4.96 -15.80 -10.40
CA MET A 31 -5.41 -15.36 -9.08
C MET A 31 -6.91 -15.47 -8.89
N PHE A 32 -7.72 -15.23 -9.93
CA PHE A 32 -9.17 -15.44 -9.89
C PHE A 32 -9.47 -16.92 -9.62
N VAL A 33 -8.76 -17.83 -10.29
CA VAL A 33 -8.83 -19.27 -10.02
C VAL A 33 -8.40 -19.59 -8.58
N LYS A 34 -7.33 -18.96 -8.06
CA LYS A 34 -6.91 -19.15 -6.65
C LYS A 34 -7.92 -18.59 -5.64
N VAL A 35 -8.55 -17.46 -5.93
CA VAL A 35 -9.57 -16.82 -5.08
C VAL A 35 -10.87 -17.62 -5.09
N VAL A 36 -11.25 -18.20 -6.23
CA VAL A 36 -12.42 -19.08 -6.36
C VAL A 36 -12.14 -20.46 -5.76
N ALA A 37 -10.93 -21.02 -5.93
CA ALA A 37 -10.50 -22.26 -5.29
C ALA A 37 -10.32 -22.09 -3.77
N ALA A 38 -9.90 -20.91 -3.31
CA ALA A 38 -9.92 -20.52 -1.91
C ALA A 38 -11.29 -19.93 -1.47
N GLY A 39 -12.30 -20.01 -2.34
CA GLY A 39 -13.61 -19.39 -2.18
C GLY A 39 -14.44 -20.07 -1.10
N MET A 40 -14.46 -19.46 0.08
CA MET A 40 -15.69 -18.99 0.75
C MET A 40 -16.75 -20.01 1.25
N PHE A 41 -16.69 -21.33 1.02
CA PHE A 41 -17.90 -22.14 1.28
C PHE A 41 -17.80 -23.55 1.89
N TYR A 42 -16.65 -24.06 2.37
CA TYR A 42 -16.66 -25.33 3.13
C TYR A 42 -15.57 -25.37 4.22
N GLY A 43 -15.89 -24.86 5.40
CA GLY A 43 -15.06 -25.06 6.58
C GLY A 43 -15.42 -24.13 7.74
N THR A 44 -15.82 -24.72 8.85
CA THR A 44 -16.24 -24.14 10.15
C THR A 44 -15.13 -23.40 10.90
N GLU A 45 -14.25 -22.66 10.21
CA GLU A 45 -13.19 -21.86 10.79
C GLU A 45 -13.11 -20.54 10.01
N PRO A 46 -13.58 -19.41 10.55
CA PRO A 46 -13.78 -18.18 9.78
C PRO A 46 -12.45 -17.63 9.24
N TYR A 47 -12.32 -17.66 7.91
CA TYR A 47 -11.23 -17.10 7.10
C TYR A 47 -10.90 -15.62 7.43
N PHE A 48 -11.80 -14.91 8.11
CA PHE A 48 -11.62 -13.53 8.56
C PHE A 48 -10.60 -13.34 9.70
N LYS A 49 -10.05 -14.42 10.28
CA LYS A 49 -9.00 -14.30 11.32
C LYS A 49 -7.57 -14.18 10.75
N SER A 50 -7.36 -14.48 9.46
CA SER A 50 -6.05 -14.37 8.81
C SER A 50 -5.95 -13.11 7.95
N GLY A 51 -5.43 -12.02 8.53
CA GLY A 51 -5.24 -10.73 7.84
C GLY A 51 -4.41 -10.81 6.55
N TRP A 52 -3.61 -11.87 6.39
CA TRP A 52 -2.81 -12.13 5.20
C TRP A 52 -3.65 -12.40 3.94
N ASN A 53 -4.85 -12.97 4.07
CA ASN A 53 -5.72 -13.23 2.93
C ASN A 53 -6.47 -11.97 2.47
N ILE A 54 -6.86 -11.11 3.43
CA ILE A 54 -7.47 -9.80 3.15
C ILE A 54 -6.48 -8.90 2.40
N MET A 55 -5.20 -8.93 2.78
CA MET A 55 -4.14 -8.20 2.09
C MET A 55 -3.96 -8.67 0.65
N ASP A 56 -4.05 -9.98 0.39
CA ASP A 56 -3.99 -10.53 -0.98
C ASP A 56 -5.16 -10.07 -1.84
N GLY A 57 -6.39 -10.13 -1.28
CA GLY A 57 -7.60 -9.68 -1.95
C GLY A 57 -7.57 -8.20 -2.31
N LEU A 58 -7.13 -7.34 -1.39
CA LEU A 58 -6.99 -5.91 -1.63
C LEU A 58 -5.99 -5.61 -2.76
N LEU A 59 -4.88 -6.36 -2.81
CA LEU A 59 -3.83 -6.16 -3.82
C LEU A 59 -4.30 -6.57 -5.23
N VAL A 60 -5.18 -7.57 -5.33
CA VAL A 60 -5.84 -7.97 -6.58
C VAL A 60 -6.85 -6.91 -7.04
N VAL A 61 -7.71 -6.42 -6.14
CA VAL A 61 -8.68 -5.34 -6.46
C VAL A 61 -7.98 -4.09 -6.97
N VAL A 62 -6.89 -3.69 -6.29
CA VAL A 62 -6.00 -2.60 -6.70
C VAL A 62 -5.46 -2.82 -8.11
N SER A 63 -5.01 -4.04 -8.44
CA SER A 63 -4.46 -4.36 -9.76
C SER A 63 -5.51 -4.33 -10.88
N ILE A 64 -6.76 -4.68 -10.59
CA ILE A 64 -7.88 -4.61 -11.54
C ILE A 64 -8.26 -3.14 -11.81
N ILE A 65 -8.32 -2.32 -10.75
CA ILE A 65 -8.59 -0.88 -10.87
C ILE A 65 -7.49 -0.19 -11.67
N ASP A 66 -6.22 -0.53 -11.43
CA ASP A 66 -5.05 -0.07 -12.18
C ASP A 66 -5.23 -0.32 -13.69
N LEU A 67 -5.60 -1.55 -14.06
CA LEU A 67 -5.84 -1.94 -15.45
C LEU A 67 -7.00 -1.15 -16.07
N LEU A 68 -8.14 -1.08 -15.39
CA LEU A 68 -9.33 -0.37 -15.88
C LEU A 68 -9.06 1.13 -16.10
N MET A 69 -8.33 1.76 -15.19
CA MET A 69 -7.95 3.17 -15.29
C MET A 69 -6.94 3.42 -16.42
N SER A 70 -6.08 2.45 -16.73
CA SER A 70 -5.15 2.56 -17.88
C SER A 70 -5.89 2.57 -19.23
N LEU A 71 -7.02 1.86 -19.33
CA LEU A 71 -7.84 1.82 -20.53
C LEU A 71 -8.67 3.10 -20.72
N ILE A 72 -9.11 3.72 -19.63
CA ILE A 72 -9.93 4.94 -19.66
C ILE A 72 -9.06 6.21 -19.84
N SER A 73 -7.77 6.16 -19.48
CA SER A 73 -6.82 7.29 -19.56
C SER A 73 -6.59 7.86 -20.97
N GLU A 74 -6.97 7.16 -22.04
CA GLU A 74 -6.91 7.71 -23.41
C GLU A 74 -7.86 8.91 -23.62
N SER A 75 -8.84 9.14 -22.73
CA SER A 75 -10.01 9.98 -23.05
C SER A 75 -10.23 11.25 -22.22
N SER A 76 -9.45 11.59 -21.17
CA SER A 76 -9.78 12.78 -20.35
C SER A 76 -8.67 13.38 -19.44
N PRO A 77 -8.46 14.71 -19.38
CA PRO A 77 -7.38 15.39 -18.63
C PRO A 77 -7.41 15.28 -17.08
N LYS A 78 -8.34 14.51 -16.48
CA LYS A 78 -8.33 14.14 -15.04
C LYS A 78 -7.17 13.19 -14.66
N ILE A 79 -6.37 12.79 -15.65
CA ILE A 79 -5.27 11.82 -15.61
C ILE A 79 -4.18 12.16 -14.58
N PHE A 80 -3.87 13.42 -14.29
CA PHE A 80 -2.70 13.74 -13.46
C PHE A 80 -2.79 13.21 -12.02
N GLY A 81 -3.98 13.22 -11.42
CA GLY A 81 -4.21 12.63 -10.10
C GLY A 81 -4.22 11.10 -10.13
N ILE A 82 -4.89 10.53 -11.13
CA ILE A 82 -5.00 9.08 -11.33
C ILE A 82 -3.62 8.44 -11.63
N LEU A 83 -2.76 9.10 -12.40
CA LEU A 83 -1.40 8.62 -12.70
C LEU A 83 -0.52 8.53 -11.45
N ARG A 84 -0.69 9.44 -10.48
CA ARG A 84 0.05 9.40 -9.22
C ARG A 84 -0.39 8.19 -8.38
N VAL A 85 -1.70 7.93 -8.29
CA VAL A 85 -2.23 6.76 -7.60
C VAL A 85 -1.76 5.47 -8.29
N PHE A 86 -1.87 5.38 -9.61
CA PHE A 86 -1.40 4.24 -10.42
C PHE A 86 0.10 3.93 -10.21
N ARG A 87 0.95 4.97 -10.11
CA ARG A 87 2.37 4.79 -9.74
C ARG A 87 2.54 4.16 -8.36
N LEU A 88 1.72 4.55 -7.38
CA LEU A 88 1.71 3.96 -6.04
C LEU A 88 1.18 2.51 -6.05
N LEU A 89 0.14 2.22 -6.82
CA LEU A 89 -0.38 0.84 -6.95
C LEU A 89 0.68 -0.10 -7.53
N ARG A 90 1.47 0.38 -8.51
CA ARG A 90 2.63 -0.36 -9.02
C ARG A 90 3.74 -0.56 -7.98
N SER A 91 3.98 0.42 -7.10
CA SER A 91 4.97 0.25 -6.02
C SER A 91 4.51 -0.71 -4.90
N LEU A 92 3.24 -1.14 -4.90
CA LEU A 92 2.72 -2.19 -4.01
C LEU A 92 2.98 -3.61 -4.54
N ARG A 93 3.41 -3.81 -5.80
CA ARG A 93 3.73 -5.15 -6.35
C ARG A 93 4.73 -5.97 -5.53
N PRO A 94 5.81 -5.39 -4.93
CA PRO A 94 6.72 -6.12 -4.06
C PRO A 94 6.00 -6.76 -2.86
N LEU A 95 4.94 -6.13 -2.35
CA LEU A 95 4.12 -6.63 -1.25
C LEU A 95 3.45 -7.98 -1.59
N ARG A 96 3.18 -8.23 -2.88
CA ARG A 96 2.70 -9.54 -3.37
C ARG A 96 3.75 -10.64 -3.20
N VAL A 97 5.04 -10.32 -3.38
CA VAL A 97 6.14 -11.27 -3.19
C VAL A 97 6.26 -11.62 -1.71
N ILE A 98 6.12 -10.63 -0.83
CA ILE A 98 6.05 -10.84 0.63
C ILE A 98 4.90 -11.79 0.99
N ASN A 99 3.75 -11.64 0.33
CA ASN A 99 2.59 -12.50 0.58
C ASN A 99 2.73 -13.93 -0.01
N ARG A 100 3.54 -14.12 -1.06
CA ARG A 100 3.82 -15.46 -1.62
C ARG A 100 4.95 -16.19 -0.90
N ALA A 101 5.87 -15.48 -0.25
CA ALA A 101 6.99 -16.06 0.47
C ALA A 101 6.64 -16.35 1.95
N PRO A 102 6.48 -17.62 2.36
CA PRO A 102 6.11 -17.95 3.75
C PRO A 102 7.16 -17.49 4.77
N GLY A 103 8.44 -17.46 4.40
CA GLY A 103 9.52 -16.97 5.27
C GLY A 103 9.39 -15.48 5.62
N LEU A 104 8.93 -14.65 4.67
CA LEU A 104 8.75 -13.21 4.90
C LEU A 104 7.54 -12.92 5.79
N LYS A 105 6.47 -13.72 5.67
CA LYS A 105 5.31 -13.63 6.57
C LYS A 105 5.69 -13.86 8.03
N LEU A 106 6.53 -14.87 8.27
CA LEU A 106 7.03 -15.18 9.60
C LEU A 106 7.79 -13.97 10.18
N VAL A 107 8.71 -13.39 9.41
CA VAL A 107 9.48 -12.21 9.82
C VAL A 107 8.56 -11.04 10.16
N VAL A 108 7.62 -10.69 9.29
CA VAL A 108 6.67 -9.59 9.55
C VAL A 108 5.80 -9.85 10.77
N GLN A 109 5.34 -11.09 10.97
CA GLN A 109 4.54 -11.46 12.14
C GLN A 109 5.36 -11.32 13.43
N THR A 110 6.63 -11.73 13.43
CA THR A 110 7.52 -11.54 14.58
C THR A 110 7.78 -10.05 14.87
N LEU A 111 7.99 -9.24 13.83
CA LEU A 111 8.14 -7.79 13.97
C LEU A 111 6.89 -7.15 14.57
N LEU A 112 5.70 -7.46 14.04
CA LEU A 112 4.44 -6.95 14.58
C LEU A 112 4.18 -7.42 16.02
N SER A 113 4.55 -8.65 16.35
CA SER A 113 4.45 -9.18 17.71
C SER A 113 5.39 -8.44 18.68
N SER A 114 6.59 -8.07 18.23
CA SER A 114 7.55 -7.29 19.02
C SER A 114 7.21 -5.80 19.10
N LEU A 115 6.54 -5.25 18.08
CA LEU A 115 6.06 -3.86 18.07
C LEU A 115 4.95 -3.61 19.09
N ARG A 116 4.11 -4.61 19.39
CA ARG A 116 3.01 -4.48 20.36
C ARG A 116 3.48 -4.03 21.75
N PRO A 117 4.47 -4.68 22.41
CA PRO A 117 4.99 -4.20 23.69
C PRO A 117 5.76 -2.87 23.57
N ILE A 118 6.50 -2.66 22.47
CA ILE A 118 7.21 -1.40 22.21
C ILE A 118 6.22 -0.23 22.11
N GLY A 119 5.07 -0.44 21.48
CA GLY A 119 4.02 0.57 21.36
C GLY A 119 3.52 1.08 22.72
N ASN A 120 3.49 0.22 23.74
CA ASN A 120 3.08 0.64 25.08
C ASN A 120 4.13 1.58 25.73
N ILE A 121 5.42 1.30 25.52
CA ILE A 121 6.53 2.15 25.98
C ILE A 121 6.51 3.50 25.23
N VAL A 122 6.31 3.46 23.91
CA VAL A 122 6.21 4.67 23.07
C VAL A 122 5.03 5.53 23.51
N LEU A 123 3.88 4.94 23.87
CA LEU A 123 2.72 5.67 24.34
C LEU A 123 3.03 6.43 25.64
N ILE A 124 3.67 5.77 26.60
CA ILE A 124 4.10 6.42 27.85
C ILE A 124 5.09 7.56 27.57
N CYS A 125 6.06 7.33 26.68
CA CYS A 125 7.02 8.35 26.27
C CYS A 125 6.32 9.55 25.61
N CYS A 126 5.33 9.29 24.74
CA CYS A 126 4.55 10.32 24.06
C CYS A 126 3.73 11.16 25.07
N THR A 127 3.12 10.52 26.08
CA THR A 127 2.43 11.23 27.16
C THR A 127 3.39 12.14 27.92
N PHE A 128 4.58 11.66 28.25
CA PHE A 128 5.60 12.46 28.94
C PHE A 128 6.01 13.67 28.10
N PHE A 129 6.29 13.47 26.80
CA PHE A 129 6.60 14.56 25.87
C PHE A 129 5.48 15.61 25.79
N ILE A 130 4.22 15.18 25.78
CA ILE A 130 3.08 16.11 25.77
C ILE A 130 3.03 16.95 27.05
N ILE A 131 3.27 16.37 28.22
CA ILE A 131 3.28 17.12 29.49
C ILE A 131 4.36 18.22 29.46
N PHE A 132 5.59 17.89 29.05
CA PHE A 132 6.65 18.89 28.89
C PHE A 132 6.33 19.94 27.82
N GLY A 133 5.67 19.54 26.72
CA GLY A 133 5.23 20.46 25.69
C GLY A 133 4.25 21.50 26.21
N ILE A 134 3.25 21.08 26.99
CA ILE A 134 2.25 21.99 27.60
C ILE A 134 2.94 22.95 28.59
N LEU A 135 3.81 22.43 29.45
CA LEU A 135 4.57 23.25 30.40
C LEU A 135 5.44 24.30 29.68
N GLY A 136 6.10 23.92 28.58
CA GLY A 136 6.90 24.84 27.78
C GLY A 136 6.09 25.99 27.18
N VAL A 137 4.91 25.69 26.62
CA VAL A 137 4.01 26.71 26.07
C VAL A 137 3.49 27.64 27.17
N GLN A 138 3.16 27.08 28.34
CA GLN A 138 2.62 27.85 29.46
C GLN A 138 3.67 28.80 30.07
N VAL A 139 4.91 28.33 30.25
CA VAL A 139 6.03 29.16 30.71
C VAL A 139 6.35 30.26 29.68
N SER A 140 6.39 29.92 28.40
CA SER A 140 6.67 30.89 27.34
C SER A 140 5.58 31.97 27.25
N THR A 141 4.31 31.58 27.40
CA THR A 141 3.17 32.51 27.43
C THR A 141 3.18 33.40 28.68
N LEU A 142 3.48 32.84 29.85
CA LEU A 142 3.57 33.60 31.11
C LEU A 142 4.70 34.63 31.07
N LEU A 143 5.87 34.25 30.54
CA LEU A 143 6.99 35.16 30.36
C LEU A 143 6.63 36.34 29.45
N LEU A 144 5.91 36.09 28.35
CA LEU A 144 5.46 37.13 27.43
C LEU A 144 4.48 38.11 28.10
N LEU A 145 3.56 37.60 28.92
CA LEU A 145 2.60 38.42 29.67
C LEU A 145 3.31 39.32 30.70
N LEU A 146 4.34 38.80 31.36
CA LEU A 146 5.12 39.53 32.36
C LEU A 146 6.02 40.60 31.73
N LEU A 147 6.46 40.42 30.49
CA LEU A 147 7.18 41.44 29.71
C LEU A 147 6.27 42.57 29.18
N LEU A 148 4.97 42.33 29.07
CA LEU A 148 3.98 43.30 28.57
C LEU A 148 3.32 44.14 29.66
N LEU A 149 3.50 43.77 30.94
CA LEU A 149 3.03 44.48 32.13
C LEU A 149 4.14 45.31 32.76
#